data_AF-A0A4S4NED0-F1
#
_entry.id   AF-A0A4S4NED0-F1
#
_cell.length_a   1.000
_cell.length_b   1.000
_cell.length_c   1.000
_cell.angle_alpha   90.00
_cell.angle_beta   90.00
_cell.angle_gamma   90.00
#
_symmetry.space_group_name_H-M   'P 1'
#
loop_
_entity.id
_entity.type
_entity.pdbx_description
1 polymer ?
#
loop_
_entity_poly.entity_id
_entity_poly.type
_entity_poly.pdbx_seq_one_letter_code
_entity_poly.pdbx_strand_id
1 'polypeptide(L)'
;MSLQTAYTTARVIETLENYAQSDLVNDTGETKNDPSSGAPHIYADEHFWQLILDDVAGSWGKVFTLYEVTLSEHVARVPGLYFHPGVQHFKKILDVHKEYVSGNWVRYSPPGESQKILGGIGTLQIPPTLEEWRIASVSFSNNASLGIPVLVHEEVWQHHGLGEGMRIASLGARWQRMDASWAKRFYSMRGLPKGYLVIEHPDQLQLSGEVLPTIYHPFTIMEYEQSGSLFYDFVFVTVDSSDPNFRDDIRAFFGEYRYMNGRYGTYLIEPFVNHPLLSENDVMFHSPEELRKENAAAGSHLNLMVERIKKERFNQHTLDEIKIFIDNHMDIDDLKTCSDDILINVNSWYGGGRVYDESANFLDRVIERKKVEELVDVLTKYGLTT
;
A
#
# COMPACT_ATOMS: atom_id res chain seq x y z
N MET A 1 31.06 -1.89 7.25
CA MET A 1 29.61 -1.65 7.18
C MET A 1 28.97 -2.94 6.72
N SER A 2 28.15 -3.59 7.54
CA SER A 2 27.57 -4.89 7.15
C SER A 2 26.43 -4.68 6.15
N LEU A 3 26.27 -5.61 5.21
CA LEU A 3 25.16 -5.66 4.24
C LEU A 3 23.79 -5.50 4.93
N GLN A 4 23.68 -5.96 6.17
CA GLN A 4 22.48 -5.90 7.02
C GLN A 4 22.14 -4.46 7.45
N THR A 5 23.13 -3.60 7.71
CA THR A 5 22.91 -2.18 8.07
C THR A 5 22.55 -1.33 6.84
N ALA A 6 23.09 -1.66 5.66
CA ALA A 6 22.69 -1.04 4.40
C ALA A 6 21.24 -1.41 4.01
N TYR A 7 20.83 -2.66 4.25
CA TYR A 7 19.46 -3.16 4.03
C TYR A 7 18.41 -2.53 4.95
N THR A 8 18.81 -2.19 6.18
CA THR A 8 17.91 -1.63 7.21
C THR A 8 17.71 -0.11 7.04
N THR A 9 18.61 0.57 6.33
CA THR A 9 18.57 2.04 6.19
C THR A 9 17.79 2.48 4.95
N ALA A 10 17.70 1.63 3.90
CA ALA A 10 17.01 1.93 2.64
C ALA A 10 15.50 1.61 2.64
N ARG A 11 15.03 0.60 3.39
CA ARG A 11 13.59 0.24 3.53
C ARG A 11 12.80 1.15 4.48
N VAL A 12 13.48 2.13 5.03
CA VAL A 12 13.08 2.87 6.21
C VAL A 12 12.53 4.24 5.85
N ILE A 13 12.72 4.70 4.62
CA ILE A 13 12.18 5.97 4.09
C ILE A 13 11.09 5.70 3.02
N GLU A 14 10.85 4.41 2.70
CA GLU A 14 9.90 3.87 1.71
C GLU A 14 8.47 4.46 1.79
N THR A 15 8.08 5.00 2.94
CA THR A 15 6.71 5.47 3.20
C THR A 15 6.55 6.96 3.56
N LEU A 16 7.57 7.82 3.40
CA LEU A 16 7.47 9.18 3.97
C LEU A 16 6.94 10.30 3.06
N GLU A 17 7.07 10.29 1.72
CA GLU A 17 6.82 11.55 0.96
C GLU A 17 5.90 11.53 -0.28
N ASN A 18 5.36 10.40 -0.78
CA ASN A 18 4.42 10.46 -1.92
C ASN A 18 3.26 9.46 -1.79
N TYR A 19 2.25 9.73 -0.96
CA TYR A 19 1.06 10.46 -1.42
C TYR A 19 1.04 12.00 -1.19
N ALA A 20 2.19 12.67 -1.12
CA ALA A 20 2.50 14.06 -1.53
C ALA A 20 1.64 15.25 -1.05
N GLN A 21 0.58 15.02 -0.27
CA GLN A 21 -0.15 16.05 0.47
C GLN A 21 -0.62 15.51 1.82
N SER A 22 0.28 15.53 2.80
CA SER A 22 -0.10 15.55 4.21
C SER A 22 0.83 16.45 5.02
N ASP A 23 1.37 17.50 4.39
CA ASP A 23 2.00 18.58 5.15
C ASP A 23 0.95 19.20 6.07
N LEU A 24 1.33 19.26 7.36
CA LEU A 24 0.69 19.97 8.47
C LEU A 24 -0.44 19.22 9.21
N VAL A 25 -0.06 18.36 10.16
CA VAL A 25 -0.72 18.41 11.48
C VAL A 25 0.33 18.35 12.58
N ASN A 26 0.30 19.42 13.38
CA ASN A 26 1.15 19.73 14.51
C ASN A 26 1.30 18.59 15.51
N ASP A 27 2.55 18.42 15.90
CA ASP A 27 2.96 18.04 17.24
C ASP A 27 2.14 18.80 18.28
N THR A 28 1.15 18.15 18.90
CA THR A 28 0.50 18.67 20.11
C THR A 28 -0.08 17.54 20.95
N GLY A 29 0.37 17.49 22.20
CA GLY A 29 -0.39 16.94 23.32
C GLY A 29 0.19 15.67 23.93
N GLU A 30 1.16 15.83 24.83
CA GLU A 30 1.22 14.97 26.02
C GLU A 30 -0.16 14.99 26.68
N THR A 31 -0.83 13.84 26.68
CA THR A 31 -2.07 13.66 27.44
C THR A 31 -1.82 12.65 28.55
N LYS A 32 -2.18 13.10 29.75
CA LYS A 32 -2.03 12.41 31.01
C LYS A 32 -2.80 11.09 30.97
N ASN A 33 -2.13 10.02 31.43
CA ASN A 33 -2.75 8.74 31.76
C ASN A 33 -3.91 8.96 32.74
N ASP A 34 -5.13 8.62 32.32
CA ASP A 34 -6.27 8.44 33.22
C ASP A 34 -6.49 6.92 33.39
N PRO A 35 -6.11 6.32 34.54
CA PRO A 35 -6.18 4.88 34.74
C PRO A 35 -7.51 4.51 35.42
N SER A 36 -8.64 4.49 34.69
CA SER A 36 -9.88 4.03 35.32
C SER A 36 -11.02 3.53 34.40
N SER A 37 -10.73 2.90 33.26
CA SER A 37 -11.72 2.00 32.61
C SER A 37 -11.12 0.62 32.42
N GLY A 38 -11.87 -0.44 32.75
CA GLY A 38 -11.44 -1.82 32.52
C GLY A 38 -10.96 -2.03 31.08
N ALA A 39 -10.00 -2.94 30.89
CA ALA A 39 -9.39 -3.20 29.59
C ALA A 39 -10.49 -3.60 28.57
N PRO A 40 -10.71 -2.84 27.48
CA PRO A 40 -11.69 -3.20 26.46
C PRO A 40 -11.40 -4.59 25.88
N HIS A 41 -12.43 -5.43 25.88
CA HIS A 41 -12.41 -6.74 25.22
C HIS A 41 -12.75 -6.58 23.74
N ILE A 42 -11.86 -7.08 22.89
CA ILE A 42 -11.99 -7.03 21.43
C ILE A 42 -12.45 -8.38 20.92
N TYR A 43 -13.42 -8.38 20.01
CA TYR A 43 -14.06 -9.58 19.46
C TYR A 43 -13.97 -9.69 17.93
N ALA A 44 -13.44 -8.67 17.24
CA ALA A 44 -13.28 -8.63 15.80
C ALA A 44 -12.23 -7.58 15.39
N ASP A 45 -11.60 -7.78 14.22
CA ASP A 45 -10.67 -6.81 13.64
C ASP A 45 -11.37 -5.44 13.45
N GLU A 46 -12.59 -5.45 12.92
CA GLU A 46 -13.41 -4.24 12.73
C GLU A 46 -13.69 -3.51 14.04
N HIS A 47 -14.02 -4.24 15.11
CA HIS A 47 -14.32 -3.63 16.40
C HIS A 47 -13.11 -2.90 16.97
N PHE A 48 -11.91 -3.50 16.87
CA PHE A 48 -10.68 -2.83 17.29
C PHE A 48 -10.47 -1.54 16.51
N TRP A 49 -10.49 -1.62 15.18
CA TRP A 49 -10.19 -0.46 14.34
C TRP A 49 -11.23 0.65 14.47
N GLN A 50 -12.52 0.33 14.62
CA GLN A 50 -13.55 1.33 14.90
C GLN A 50 -13.25 2.10 16.19
N LEU A 51 -12.96 1.39 17.30
CA LEU A 51 -12.60 2.03 18.58
C LEU A 51 -11.38 2.95 18.45
N ILE A 52 -10.37 2.52 17.70
CA ILE A 52 -9.14 3.28 17.49
C ILE A 52 -9.38 4.51 16.60
N LEU A 53 -10.16 4.37 15.53
CA LEU A 53 -10.42 5.44 14.57
C LEU A 53 -11.42 6.49 15.07
N ASP A 54 -12.38 6.08 15.91
CA ASP A 54 -13.37 6.98 16.49
C ASP A 54 -12.78 7.91 17.58
N ASP A 55 -11.76 7.44 18.30
CA ASP A 55 -11.05 8.22 19.33
C ASP A 55 -9.53 7.95 19.30
N VAL A 56 -8.86 8.47 18.26
CA VAL A 56 -7.41 8.30 18.09
C VAL A 56 -6.63 8.88 19.27
N ALA A 57 -7.00 10.06 19.78
CA ALA A 57 -6.26 10.72 20.84
C ALA A 57 -6.41 9.98 22.18
N GLY A 58 -7.63 9.58 22.54
CA GLY A 58 -7.91 8.86 23.79
C GLY A 58 -7.63 7.36 23.74
N SER A 59 -7.27 6.78 22.59
CA SER A 59 -6.92 5.36 22.49
C SER A 59 -5.47 5.04 22.90
N TRP A 60 -4.57 6.01 22.87
CA TRP A 60 -3.17 5.80 23.25
C TRP A 60 -3.01 5.38 24.72
N GLY A 61 -2.18 4.37 24.96
CA GLY A 61 -1.89 3.86 26.30
C GLY A 61 -2.96 2.92 26.87
N LYS A 62 -4.11 2.75 26.20
CA LYS A 62 -5.12 1.77 26.61
C LYS A 62 -4.58 0.35 26.45
N VAL A 63 -4.92 -0.50 27.42
CA VAL A 63 -4.66 -1.95 27.35
C VAL A 63 -5.85 -2.63 26.72
N PHE A 64 -5.61 -3.41 25.67
CA PHE A 64 -6.62 -4.18 24.98
C PHE A 64 -6.45 -5.66 25.31
N THR A 65 -7.58 -6.35 25.45
CA THR A 65 -7.60 -7.81 25.59
C THR A 65 -8.26 -8.42 24.36
N LEU A 66 -7.53 -9.29 23.68
CA LEU A 66 -7.96 -10.02 22.50
C LEU A 66 -8.00 -11.50 22.84
N TYR A 67 -9.03 -12.20 22.36
CA TYR A 67 -9.14 -13.65 22.50
C TYR A 67 -9.19 -14.29 21.14
N GLU A 68 -8.63 -15.48 21.01
CA GLU A 68 -8.82 -16.29 19.81
C GLU A 68 -8.40 -15.53 18.53
N VAL A 69 -7.16 -15.03 18.52
CA VAL A 69 -6.56 -14.33 17.38
C VAL A 69 -5.41 -15.13 16.79
N THR A 70 -5.23 -15.04 15.48
CA THR A 70 -4.17 -15.74 14.77
C THR A 70 -3.03 -14.79 14.48
N LEU A 71 -1.81 -15.21 14.82
CA LEU A 71 -0.58 -14.48 14.53
C LEU A 71 -0.23 -14.64 13.03
N SER A 72 0.15 -13.53 12.40
CA SER A 72 0.81 -13.52 11.10
C SER A 72 2.10 -12.73 11.16
N GLU A 73 3.16 -13.25 10.55
CA GLU A 73 4.43 -12.54 10.38
C GLU A 73 4.32 -11.41 9.35
N HIS A 74 3.19 -11.36 8.63
CA HIS A 74 2.86 -10.31 7.70
C HIS A 74 2.05 -9.22 8.40
N VAL A 75 2.30 -7.97 8.00
CA VAL A 75 1.57 -6.80 8.52
C VAL A 75 0.99 -6.03 7.35
N ALA A 76 -0.22 -5.50 7.54
CA ALA A 76 -0.81 -4.56 6.60
C ALA A 76 0.16 -3.42 6.28
N ARG A 77 0.32 -3.07 5.00
CA ARG A 77 1.19 -1.95 4.59
C ARG A 77 0.71 -0.61 5.15
N VAL A 78 -0.61 -0.47 5.31
CA VAL A 78 -1.25 0.68 5.94
C VAL A 78 -2.27 0.18 6.96
N PRO A 79 -1.86 -0.09 8.21
CA PRO A 79 -2.74 -0.63 9.23
C PRO A 79 -3.98 0.24 9.46
N GLY A 80 -5.15 -0.40 9.56
CA GLY A 80 -6.43 0.28 9.75
C GLY A 80 -7.02 0.91 8.49
N LEU A 81 -6.29 0.98 7.37
CA LEU A 81 -6.80 1.56 6.13
C LEU A 81 -8.08 0.88 5.68
N TYR A 82 -8.11 -0.46 5.72
CA TYR A 82 -9.31 -1.20 5.35
C TYR A 82 -10.53 -0.69 6.12
N PHE A 83 -10.42 -0.38 7.40
CA PHE A 83 -11.59 0.05 8.19
C PHE A 83 -11.89 1.55 8.07
N HIS A 84 -11.01 2.34 7.45
CA HIS A 84 -11.18 3.77 7.31
C HIS A 84 -12.42 4.14 6.46
N PRO A 85 -13.26 5.10 6.89
CA PRO A 85 -14.44 5.52 6.12
C PRO A 85 -14.10 6.02 4.71
N GLY A 86 -12.94 6.67 4.56
CA GLY A 86 -12.49 7.26 3.30
C GLY A 86 -12.26 6.27 2.16
N VAL A 87 -12.11 4.97 2.42
CA VAL A 87 -11.81 3.96 1.37
C VAL A 87 -12.91 2.95 1.13
N GLN A 88 -14.07 3.11 1.76
CA GLN A 88 -15.18 2.16 1.63
C GLN A 88 -15.67 2.02 0.17
N HIS A 89 -15.53 3.08 -0.63
CA HIS A 89 -15.89 3.07 -2.05
C HIS A 89 -14.95 2.19 -2.89
N PHE A 90 -13.68 2.04 -2.49
CA PHE A 90 -12.72 1.16 -3.17
C PHE A 90 -12.96 -0.33 -2.88
N LYS A 91 -13.65 -0.68 -1.79
CA LYS A 91 -13.91 -2.09 -1.46
C LYS A 91 -14.95 -2.76 -2.36
N LYS A 92 -15.86 -1.98 -2.93
CA LYS A 92 -16.94 -2.47 -3.80
C LYS A 92 -16.39 -2.67 -5.20
N ILE A 93 -15.98 -3.90 -5.48
CA ILE A 93 -15.50 -4.29 -6.81
C ILE A 93 -16.66 -4.85 -7.61
N LEU A 94 -16.88 -4.27 -8.79
CA LEU A 94 -17.84 -4.78 -9.76
C LEU A 94 -17.39 -6.16 -10.26
N ASP A 95 -18.32 -7.09 -10.45
CA ASP A 95 -17.99 -8.45 -10.89
C ASP A 95 -17.25 -8.50 -12.24
N VAL A 96 -17.40 -7.46 -13.08
CA VAL A 96 -16.64 -7.28 -14.34
C VAL A 96 -15.12 -7.27 -14.12
N HIS A 97 -14.65 -6.97 -12.91
CA HIS A 97 -13.24 -6.96 -12.55
C HIS A 97 -12.75 -8.30 -12.01
N LYS A 98 -13.61 -9.30 -11.82
CA LYS A 98 -13.19 -10.65 -11.44
C LYS A 98 -12.90 -11.44 -12.72
N GLU A 99 -11.62 -11.68 -13.00
CA GLU A 99 -11.20 -12.40 -14.20
C GLU A 99 -11.28 -13.91 -14.02
N TYR A 100 -10.91 -14.38 -12.84
CA TYR A 100 -10.86 -15.80 -12.55
C TYR A 100 -11.07 -16.06 -11.05
N VAL A 101 -11.83 -17.09 -10.74
CA VAL A 101 -12.05 -17.58 -9.37
C VAL A 101 -11.66 -19.06 -9.38
N SER A 102 -10.53 -19.39 -8.76
CA SER A 102 -10.22 -20.78 -8.40
C SER A 102 -10.84 -21.11 -7.05
N GLY A 103 -10.72 -22.37 -6.61
CA GLY A 103 -11.09 -22.75 -5.25
C GLY A 103 -10.31 -21.98 -4.17
N ASN A 104 -9.11 -21.50 -4.50
CA ASN A 104 -8.18 -20.87 -3.55
C ASN A 104 -7.97 -19.37 -3.78
N TRP A 105 -8.22 -18.86 -4.99
CA TRP A 105 -7.82 -17.52 -5.40
C TRP A 105 -8.92 -16.80 -6.18
N VAL A 106 -9.06 -15.50 -5.95
CA VAL A 106 -9.78 -14.61 -6.86
C VAL A 106 -8.75 -13.72 -7.54
N ARG A 107 -8.63 -13.85 -8.86
CA ARG A 107 -7.85 -12.96 -9.71
C ARG A 107 -8.75 -11.83 -10.18
N TYR A 108 -8.27 -10.61 -10.01
CA TYR A 108 -8.91 -9.43 -10.54
C TYR A 108 -8.17 -8.89 -11.76
N SER A 109 -8.90 -8.17 -12.59
CA SER A 109 -8.31 -7.32 -13.62
C SER A 109 -7.43 -6.24 -12.99
N PRO A 110 -6.46 -5.66 -13.72
CA PRO A 110 -5.53 -4.69 -13.16
C PRO A 110 -6.17 -3.48 -12.45
N PRO A 111 -7.25 -2.88 -12.99
CA PRO A 111 -7.97 -1.84 -12.26
C PRO A 111 -8.60 -2.36 -10.95
N GLY A 112 -9.09 -3.60 -10.94
CA GLY A 112 -9.67 -4.24 -9.75
C GLY A 112 -8.63 -4.57 -8.69
N GLU A 113 -7.46 -5.08 -9.09
CA GLU A 113 -6.31 -5.32 -8.21
C GLU A 113 -5.89 -4.01 -7.53
N SER A 114 -5.74 -2.95 -8.31
CA SER A 114 -5.37 -1.64 -7.80
C SER A 114 -6.44 -1.04 -6.87
N GLN A 115 -7.73 -1.24 -7.21
CA GLN A 115 -8.84 -0.82 -6.35
C GLN A 115 -8.82 -1.52 -4.98
N LYS A 116 -8.50 -2.83 -4.91
CA LYS A 116 -8.34 -3.52 -3.62
C LYS A 116 -7.22 -2.93 -2.79
N ILE A 117 -6.08 -2.60 -3.40
CA ILE A 117 -4.94 -2.03 -2.69
C ILE A 117 -5.30 -0.67 -2.10
N LEU A 118 -5.95 0.20 -2.88
CA LEU A 118 -6.50 1.46 -2.36
C LEU A 118 -7.56 1.26 -1.27
N GLY A 119 -8.25 0.12 -1.29
CA GLY A 119 -9.18 -0.32 -0.25
C GLY A 119 -8.52 -0.87 1.02
N GLY A 120 -7.19 -0.88 1.13
CA GLY A 120 -6.46 -1.35 2.30
C GLY A 120 -5.97 -2.79 2.24
N ILE A 121 -6.04 -3.45 1.08
CA ILE A 121 -5.40 -4.75 0.87
C ILE A 121 -3.92 -4.56 0.56
N GLY A 122 -3.08 -5.41 1.14
CA GLY A 122 -1.65 -5.36 0.91
C GLY A 122 -0.88 -5.58 2.19
N THR A 123 0.10 -6.47 2.14
CA THR A 123 0.94 -6.82 3.27
C THR A 123 2.41 -6.74 2.94
N LEU A 124 3.23 -6.69 3.98
CA LEU A 124 4.67 -6.82 3.90
C LEU A 124 5.16 -7.63 5.10
N GLN A 125 6.33 -8.24 4.94
CA GLN A 125 7.05 -8.89 6.04
C GLN A 125 8.26 -8.01 6.39
N ILE A 126 8.35 -7.58 7.64
CA ILE A 126 9.45 -6.73 8.11
C ILE A 126 10.42 -7.61 8.90
N PRO A 127 11.73 -7.56 8.61
CA PRO A 127 12.70 -8.33 9.37
C PRO A 127 12.82 -7.77 10.80
N PRO A 128 13.23 -8.60 11.77
CA PRO A 128 13.50 -8.15 13.14
C PRO A 128 14.49 -6.98 13.16
N THR A 129 14.38 -6.11 14.17
CA THR A 129 15.38 -5.07 14.40
C THR A 129 16.65 -5.66 15.02
N LEU A 130 17.74 -4.88 15.00
CA LEU A 130 18.97 -5.20 15.72
C LEU A 130 18.78 -5.23 17.24
N GLU A 131 17.70 -4.63 17.75
CA GLU A 131 17.33 -4.58 19.17
C GLU A 131 16.39 -5.72 19.55
N GLU A 132 16.33 -6.80 18.75
CA GLU A 132 15.55 -7.99 19.09
C GLU A 132 14.03 -7.75 19.20
N TRP A 133 13.49 -6.83 18.40
CA TRP A 133 12.04 -6.66 18.27
C TRP A 133 11.53 -7.11 16.91
N ARG A 134 10.35 -7.74 16.92
CA ARG A 134 9.63 -8.18 15.73
C ARG A 134 8.29 -7.49 15.65
N ILE A 135 7.97 -6.97 14.47
CA ILE A 135 6.61 -6.53 14.17
C ILE A 135 5.88 -7.62 13.41
N ALA A 136 4.67 -7.91 13.85
CA ALA A 136 3.78 -8.91 13.30
C ALA A 136 2.35 -8.33 13.32
N SER A 137 1.37 -9.12 12.90
CA SER A 137 -0.03 -8.78 13.11
C SER A 137 -0.79 -9.91 13.77
N VAL A 138 -1.85 -9.57 14.49
CA VAL A 138 -2.86 -10.53 14.95
C VAL A 138 -4.18 -10.21 14.27
N SER A 139 -4.94 -11.23 13.89
CA SER A 139 -6.24 -11.06 13.25
C SER A 139 -7.26 -12.08 13.75
N PHE A 140 -8.51 -11.65 13.88
CA PHE A 140 -9.65 -12.53 14.13
C PHE A 140 -10.08 -13.28 12.87
N SER A 141 -9.92 -12.66 11.69
CA SER A 141 -10.29 -13.24 10.39
C SER A 141 -9.17 -14.03 9.70
N ASN A 142 -8.04 -14.26 10.38
CA ASN A 142 -6.82 -14.84 9.81
C ASN A 142 -6.29 -14.07 8.59
N ASN A 143 -6.54 -12.77 8.46
CA ASN A 143 -6.11 -11.98 7.29
C ASN A 143 -5.20 -10.84 7.72
N ALA A 144 -3.94 -10.92 7.32
CA ALA A 144 -2.90 -9.98 7.73
C ALA A 144 -3.12 -8.53 7.21
N SER A 145 -3.90 -8.33 6.13
CA SER A 145 -4.26 -6.98 5.67
C SER A 145 -5.30 -6.30 6.57
N LEU A 146 -6.06 -7.08 7.33
CA LEU A 146 -7.07 -6.62 8.29
C LEU A 146 -6.50 -6.56 9.73
N GLY A 147 -5.34 -7.20 9.93
CA GLY A 147 -4.77 -7.44 11.24
C GLY A 147 -4.36 -6.18 11.99
N ILE A 148 -4.21 -6.38 13.29
CA ILE A 148 -3.77 -5.39 14.27
C ILE A 148 -2.26 -5.54 14.44
N PRO A 149 -1.45 -4.49 14.21
CA PRO A 149 -0.01 -4.57 14.40
C PRO A 149 0.34 -4.87 15.85
N VAL A 150 1.27 -5.81 16.05
CA VAL A 150 1.83 -6.15 17.34
C VAL A 150 3.36 -6.03 17.27
N LEU A 151 3.96 -5.45 18.31
CA LEU A 151 5.40 -5.38 18.48
C LEU A 151 5.79 -6.37 19.59
N VAL A 152 6.58 -7.38 19.23
CA VAL A 152 6.90 -8.52 20.09
C VAL A 152 8.40 -8.52 20.39
N HIS A 153 8.75 -8.59 21.66
CA HIS A 153 10.14 -8.78 22.08
C HIS A 153 10.62 -10.20 21.74
N GLU A 154 11.87 -10.35 21.30
CA GLU A 154 12.43 -11.64 20.87
C GLU A 154 12.36 -12.69 21.97
N GLU A 155 12.54 -12.31 23.24
CA GLU A 155 12.39 -13.24 24.36
C GLU A 155 11.01 -13.91 24.37
N VAL A 156 9.95 -13.14 24.13
CA VAL A 156 8.58 -13.66 24.04
C VAL A 156 8.42 -14.56 22.81
N TRP A 157 8.99 -14.12 21.69
CA TRP A 157 8.99 -14.88 20.44
C TRP A 157 9.61 -16.26 20.61
N GLN A 158 10.79 -16.32 21.23
CA GLN A 158 11.54 -17.56 21.46
C GLN A 158 10.90 -18.41 22.56
N HIS A 159 10.43 -17.81 23.65
CA HIS A 159 9.80 -18.53 24.77
C HIS A 159 8.60 -19.36 24.31
N HIS A 160 7.74 -18.75 23.50
CA HIS A 160 6.52 -19.39 22.99
C HIS A 160 6.72 -20.09 21.63
N GLY A 161 7.90 -19.94 21.01
CA GLY A 161 8.17 -20.46 19.66
C GLY A 161 7.24 -19.89 18.60
N LEU A 162 6.95 -18.59 18.69
CA LEU A 162 5.96 -17.92 17.83
C LEU A 162 6.30 -18.08 16.34
N GLY A 163 5.25 -18.22 15.52
CA GLY A 163 5.37 -18.32 14.07
C GLY A 163 4.03 -18.08 13.36
N GLU A 164 4.11 -17.97 12.03
CA GLU A 164 2.94 -17.80 11.15
C GLU A 164 1.81 -18.80 11.47
N GLY A 165 0.58 -18.29 11.59
CA GLY A 165 -0.61 -19.10 11.82
C GLY A 165 -0.85 -19.53 13.26
N MET A 166 0.07 -19.26 14.20
CA MET A 166 -0.13 -19.64 15.58
C MET A 166 -1.35 -18.95 16.21
N ARG A 167 -2.23 -19.74 16.83
CA ARG A 167 -3.45 -19.25 17.45
C ARG A 167 -3.21 -18.88 18.91
N ILE A 168 -3.39 -17.60 19.20
CA ILE A 168 -3.26 -17.00 20.53
C ILE A 168 -4.65 -17.01 21.19
N ALA A 169 -4.79 -17.80 22.27
CA ALA A 169 -6.03 -17.93 23.03
C ALA A 169 -6.39 -16.63 23.75
N SER A 170 -5.39 -15.94 24.32
CA SER A 170 -5.57 -14.67 25.00
C SER A 170 -4.34 -13.79 24.82
N LEU A 171 -4.53 -12.50 24.55
CA LEU A 171 -3.49 -11.48 24.42
C LEU A 171 -3.92 -10.21 25.17
N GLY A 172 -3.13 -9.79 26.15
CA GLY A 172 -3.28 -8.52 26.87
C GLY A 172 -2.12 -7.59 26.58
N ALA A 173 -2.35 -6.52 25.83
CA ALA A 173 -1.27 -5.63 25.38
C ALA A 173 -1.69 -4.17 25.30
N ARG A 174 -0.72 -3.29 25.53
CA ARG A 174 -0.93 -1.83 25.52
C ARG A 174 -0.79 -1.29 24.11
N TRP A 175 -1.77 -0.54 23.64
CA TRP A 175 -1.71 0.21 22.39
C TRP A 175 -0.80 1.42 22.55
N GLN A 176 0.25 1.48 21.76
CA GLN A 176 1.26 2.53 21.82
C GLN A 176 1.51 3.09 20.43
N ARG A 177 1.96 4.35 20.41
CA ARG A 177 2.47 4.96 19.19
C ARG A 177 3.70 4.19 18.74
N MET A 178 3.80 3.96 17.44
CA MET A 178 5.05 3.48 16.85
C MET A 178 6.15 4.50 17.14
N ASP A 179 7.31 4.02 17.59
CA ASP A 179 8.50 4.87 17.63
C ASP A 179 8.88 5.32 16.21
N ALA A 180 9.77 6.32 16.11
CA ALA A 180 10.19 6.84 14.81
C ALA A 180 10.79 5.76 13.91
N SER A 181 11.44 4.74 14.48
CA SER A 181 12.11 3.67 13.74
C SER A 181 11.14 2.70 13.06
N TRP A 182 9.98 2.44 13.68
CA TRP A 182 8.89 1.66 13.12
C TRP A 182 7.95 2.52 12.29
N ALA A 183 7.58 3.71 12.77
CA ALA A 183 6.63 4.61 12.13
C ALA A 183 7.06 5.00 10.70
N LYS A 184 8.37 5.10 10.44
CA LYS A 184 8.92 5.38 9.11
C LYS A 184 8.73 4.25 8.09
N ARG A 185 8.51 3.02 8.57
CA ARG A 185 8.24 1.82 7.75
C ARG A 185 6.78 1.66 7.32
N PHE A 186 5.88 2.50 7.85
CA PHE A 186 4.45 2.50 7.51
C PHE A 186 4.03 3.87 6.97
N TYR A 187 3.11 3.86 5.99
CA TYR A 187 2.61 5.10 5.40
C TYR A 187 1.72 5.85 6.38
N SER A 188 1.78 7.18 6.40
CA SER A 188 0.83 8.00 7.16
C SER A 188 -0.26 8.49 6.23
N MET A 189 -1.50 8.03 6.40
CA MET A 189 -2.65 8.77 5.87
C MET A 189 -3.25 9.64 6.95
N ARG A 190 -3.74 10.80 6.53
CA ARG A 190 -4.53 11.67 7.39
C ARG A 190 -5.67 10.87 8.02
N GLY A 191 -5.72 10.88 9.35
CA GLY A 191 -6.75 10.18 10.13
C GLY A 191 -6.42 8.74 10.53
N LEU A 192 -5.30 8.17 10.09
CA LEU A 192 -4.87 6.85 10.56
C LEU A 192 -3.79 6.92 11.64
N PRO A 193 -3.97 6.21 12.77
CA PRO A 193 -2.96 6.13 13.81
C PRO A 193 -1.84 5.14 13.46
N LYS A 194 -0.59 5.58 13.62
CA LYS A 194 0.58 4.69 13.61
C LYS A 194 0.81 4.11 14.99
N GLY A 195 0.24 2.94 15.25
CA GLY A 195 0.40 2.25 16.53
C GLY A 195 0.55 0.76 16.39
N TYR A 196 0.97 0.14 17.49
CA TYR A 196 1.01 -1.30 17.69
C TYR A 196 0.59 -1.65 19.12
N LEU A 197 0.18 -2.89 19.33
CA LEU A 197 0.10 -3.49 20.66
C LEU A 197 1.48 -4.01 21.07
N VAL A 198 1.97 -3.63 22.24
CA VAL A 198 3.31 -4.02 22.71
C VAL A 198 3.26 -5.25 23.61
N ILE A 199 4.08 -6.25 23.26
CA ILE A 199 4.23 -7.53 23.95
C ILE A 199 5.68 -7.67 24.39
N GLU A 200 5.93 -7.43 25.67
CA GLU A 200 7.25 -7.37 26.30
C GLU A 200 7.53 -8.59 27.17
N HIS A 201 6.48 -9.23 27.70
CA HIS A 201 6.59 -10.36 28.63
C HIS A 201 5.79 -11.59 28.17
N PRO A 202 6.31 -12.82 28.40
CA PRO A 202 5.62 -14.06 28.02
C PRO A 202 4.21 -14.19 28.62
N ASP A 203 3.98 -13.65 29.82
CA ASP A 203 2.70 -13.70 30.54
C ASP A 203 1.58 -12.87 29.87
N GLN A 204 1.93 -12.00 28.91
CA GLN A 204 0.95 -11.20 28.18
C GLN A 204 0.15 -11.99 27.14
N LEU A 205 0.62 -13.19 26.77
CA LEU A 205 -0.08 -14.04 25.82
C LEU A 205 -0.14 -15.49 26.27
N GLN A 206 -1.22 -16.15 25.88
CA GLN A 206 -1.42 -17.58 26.04
C GLN A 206 -1.72 -18.20 24.69
N LEU A 207 -0.98 -19.23 24.32
CA LEU A 207 -1.23 -19.99 23.09
C LEU A 207 -2.32 -21.05 23.30
N SER A 208 -3.12 -21.28 22.25
CA SER A 208 -4.09 -22.39 22.20
C SER A 208 -3.46 -23.71 21.77
N GLY A 209 -2.29 -23.66 21.10
CA GLY A 209 -1.61 -24.82 20.50
C GLY A 209 -2.06 -25.14 19.07
N GLU A 210 -3.07 -24.45 18.55
CA GLU A 210 -3.52 -24.60 17.16
C GLU A 210 -2.69 -23.73 16.21
N VAL A 211 -2.51 -24.21 14.97
CA VAL A 211 -1.94 -23.45 13.85
C VAL A 211 -2.99 -23.39 12.75
N LEU A 212 -3.40 -22.19 12.38
CA LEU A 212 -4.42 -21.93 11.38
C LEU A 212 -3.81 -21.28 10.13
N PRO A 213 -4.36 -21.56 8.93
CA PRO A 213 -3.97 -20.84 7.74
C PRO A 213 -4.26 -19.36 7.90
N THR A 214 -3.33 -18.54 7.43
CA THR A 214 -3.43 -17.09 7.35
C THR A 214 -3.42 -16.65 5.90
N ILE A 215 -4.11 -15.56 5.64
CA ILE A 215 -4.20 -14.94 4.32
C ILE A 215 -3.38 -13.66 4.34
N TYR A 216 -2.49 -13.49 3.37
CA TYR A 216 -1.70 -12.28 3.17
C TYR A 216 -1.61 -11.91 1.70
N HIS A 217 -1.22 -10.66 1.42
CA HIS A 217 -1.36 -10.04 0.09
C HIS A 217 -0.08 -9.29 -0.28
N PRO A 218 1.02 -9.99 -0.62
CA PRO A 218 2.20 -9.32 -1.13
C PRO A 218 1.84 -8.66 -2.47
N PHE A 219 2.39 -7.47 -2.72
CA PHE A 219 2.10 -6.72 -3.93
C PHE A 219 3.33 -6.05 -4.51
N THR A 220 3.25 -5.78 -5.80
CA THR A 220 4.22 -5.05 -6.60
C THR A 220 3.54 -3.94 -7.42
N ILE A 221 4.35 -3.10 -8.07
CA ILE A 221 3.94 -2.09 -9.04
C ILE A 221 4.52 -2.54 -10.37
N MET A 222 3.69 -2.59 -11.41
CA MET A 222 4.11 -2.95 -12.76
C MET A 222 4.01 -1.73 -13.67
N GLU A 223 5.12 -1.40 -14.33
CA GLU A 223 5.16 -0.50 -15.48
C GLU A 223 4.84 -1.29 -16.75
N TYR A 224 4.05 -0.74 -17.66
CA TYR A 224 3.73 -1.39 -18.92
C TYR A 224 3.35 -0.37 -19.98
N GLU A 225 3.50 -0.76 -21.24
CA GLU A 225 3.04 0.04 -22.37
C GLU A 225 1.67 -0.44 -22.85
N GLN A 226 0.78 0.51 -23.15
CA GLN A 226 -0.51 0.23 -23.77
C GLN A 226 -0.84 1.34 -24.76
N SER A 227 -1.12 0.94 -26.01
CA SER A 227 -1.49 1.88 -27.08
C SER A 227 -0.52 3.06 -27.24
N GLY A 228 0.80 2.82 -27.09
CA GLY A 228 1.83 3.86 -27.21
C GLY A 228 2.04 4.74 -25.96
N SER A 229 1.32 4.48 -24.88
CA SER A 229 1.45 5.17 -23.59
C SER A 229 2.07 4.30 -22.51
N LEU A 230 2.81 4.92 -21.59
CA LEU A 230 3.36 4.28 -20.39
C LEU A 230 2.38 4.36 -19.22
N PHE A 231 2.11 3.23 -18.57
CA PHE A 231 1.16 3.12 -17.46
C PHE A 231 1.72 2.28 -16.31
N TYR A 232 1.24 2.60 -15.10
CA TYR A 232 1.61 1.94 -13.86
C TYR A 232 0.35 1.33 -13.27
N ASP A 233 0.43 0.09 -12.79
CA ASP A 233 -0.64 -0.58 -12.06
C ASP A 233 -0.11 -1.27 -10.81
N PHE A 234 -0.94 -1.34 -9.76
CA PHE A 234 -0.69 -2.22 -8.64
C PHE A 234 -1.08 -3.65 -8.98
N VAL A 235 -0.28 -4.60 -8.51
CA VAL A 235 -0.52 -6.03 -8.69
C VAL A 235 -0.30 -6.73 -7.37
N PHE A 236 -1.32 -7.38 -6.83
CA PHE A 236 -1.16 -8.25 -5.67
C PHE A 236 -1.57 -9.68 -6.00
N VAL A 237 -1.19 -10.57 -5.11
CA VAL A 237 -1.61 -11.97 -5.12
C VAL A 237 -2.15 -12.27 -3.74
N THR A 238 -3.27 -12.99 -3.66
CA THR A 238 -3.72 -13.53 -2.37
C THR A 238 -2.86 -14.75 -2.08
N VAL A 239 -2.43 -14.93 -0.84
CA VAL A 239 -1.61 -16.08 -0.42
C VAL A 239 -2.21 -16.71 0.83
N ASP A 240 -2.28 -18.03 0.86
CA ASP A 240 -2.69 -18.87 1.98
C ASP A 240 -1.43 -19.52 2.54
N SER A 241 -1.13 -19.29 3.82
CA SER A 241 0.09 -19.78 4.46
C SER A 241 0.16 -21.30 4.58
N SER A 242 -0.95 -22.01 4.39
CA SER A 242 -0.97 -23.48 4.39
C SER A 242 -0.51 -24.12 3.08
N ASP A 243 -0.41 -23.34 2.00
CA ASP A 243 0.08 -23.85 0.72
C ASP A 243 1.61 -23.93 0.73
N PRO A 244 2.23 -25.12 0.68
CA PRO A 244 3.69 -25.25 0.69
C PRO A 244 4.34 -24.73 -0.61
N ASN A 245 3.59 -24.63 -1.71
CA ASN A 245 4.09 -24.22 -3.02
C ASN A 245 3.82 -22.75 -3.34
N PHE A 246 3.33 -21.97 -2.36
CA PHE A 246 2.90 -20.59 -2.57
C PHE A 246 3.92 -19.73 -3.31
N ARG A 247 5.23 -19.93 -3.10
CA ARG A 247 6.27 -19.15 -3.79
C ARG A 247 6.30 -19.41 -5.30
N ASP A 248 6.13 -20.64 -5.74
CA ASP A 248 6.12 -20.97 -7.16
C ASP A 248 4.83 -20.51 -7.82
N ASP A 249 3.70 -20.60 -7.12
CA ASP A 249 2.41 -20.08 -7.57
C ASP A 249 2.44 -18.56 -7.74
N ILE A 250 3.08 -17.84 -6.82
CA ILE A 250 3.27 -16.39 -6.94
C ILE A 250 4.16 -16.05 -8.14
N ARG A 251 5.24 -16.82 -8.38
CA ARG A 251 6.11 -16.61 -9.56
C ARG A 251 5.35 -16.85 -10.86
N ALA A 252 4.58 -17.93 -10.92
CA ALA A 252 3.76 -18.26 -12.08
C ALA A 252 2.73 -17.14 -12.34
N PHE A 253 2.04 -16.69 -11.29
CA PHE A 253 1.09 -15.59 -11.37
C PHE A 253 1.73 -14.31 -11.93
N PHE A 254 2.84 -13.84 -11.35
CA PHE A 254 3.51 -12.63 -11.85
C PHE A 254 4.09 -12.83 -13.26
N GLY A 255 4.58 -14.02 -13.58
CA GLY A 255 5.05 -14.37 -14.92
C GLY A 255 3.94 -14.27 -15.97
N GLU A 256 2.75 -14.82 -15.69
CA GLU A 256 1.59 -14.73 -16.57
C GLU A 256 1.05 -13.30 -16.68
N TYR A 257 0.92 -12.62 -15.54
CA TYR A 257 0.34 -11.28 -15.47
C TYR A 257 1.14 -10.25 -16.26
N ARG A 258 2.47 -10.41 -16.32
CA ARG A 258 3.40 -9.57 -17.09
C ARG A 258 3.02 -9.46 -18.58
N TYR A 259 2.56 -10.57 -19.16
CA TYR A 259 2.25 -10.67 -20.59
C TYR A 259 0.76 -10.62 -20.89
N MET A 260 -0.09 -10.58 -19.86
CA MET A 260 -1.54 -10.54 -20.01
C MET A 260 -1.95 -9.38 -20.90
N ASN A 261 -2.83 -9.64 -21.88
CA ASN A 261 -3.34 -8.66 -22.84
C ASN A 261 -2.24 -7.92 -23.62
N GLY A 262 -1.06 -8.53 -23.81
CA GLY A 262 0.04 -7.95 -24.60
C GLY A 262 0.72 -6.76 -23.92
N ARG A 263 0.70 -6.69 -22.59
CA ARG A 263 1.27 -5.56 -21.82
C ARG A 263 2.79 -5.53 -21.78
N TYR A 264 3.44 -6.71 -21.87
CA TYR A 264 4.90 -6.86 -21.78
C TYR A 264 5.51 -6.06 -20.61
N GLY A 265 4.86 -6.10 -19.45
CA GLY A 265 5.20 -5.22 -18.34
C GLY A 265 6.57 -5.49 -17.71
N THR A 266 7.01 -4.58 -16.86
CA THR A 266 8.20 -4.70 -16.03
C THR A 266 7.81 -4.42 -14.59
N TYR A 267 8.14 -5.32 -13.67
CA TYR A 267 7.89 -5.10 -12.25
C TYR A 267 8.92 -4.12 -11.71
N LEU A 268 8.43 -3.08 -11.04
CA LEU A 268 9.27 -2.02 -10.52
C LEU A 268 9.75 -2.32 -9.10
N ILE A 269 8.96 -3.05 -8.31
CA ILE A 269 9.25 -3.30 -6.89
C ILE A 269 9.13 -4.78 -6.52
N GLU A 270 9.89 -5.20 -5.52
CA GLU A 270 9.85 -6.59 -5.04
C GLU A 270 8.65 -6.84 -4.10
N PRO A 271 7.81 -7.87 -4.34
CA PRO A 271 6.71 -8.23 -3.45
C PRO A 271 7.17 -8.72 -2.07
N PHE A 272 8.33 -9.38 -1.98
CA PHE A 272 8.88 -9.92 -0.73
C PHE A 272 10.24 -9.33 -0.38
N VAL A 273 10.27 -8.51 0.65
CA VAL A 273 11.48 -7.74 0.92
C VAL A 273 12.56 -8.52 1.69
N ASN A 274 12.23 -9.61 2.37
CA ASN A 274 13.23 -10.46 3.05
C ASN A 274 13.73 -11.60 2.17
N HIS A 275 12.89 -12.03 1.21
CA HIS A 275 13.14 -13.18 0.35
C HIS A 275 12.66 -12.87 -1.06
N PRO A 276 13.44 -12.08 -1.83
CA PRO A 276 13.10 -11.71 -3.20
C PRO A 276 12.67 -12.93 -4.00
N LEU A 277 11.57 -12.78 -4.71
CA LEU A 277 10.87 -13.85 -5.40
C LEU A 277 10.98 -13.70 -6.92
N LEU A 278 11.01 -12.46 -7.40
CA LEU A 278 11.28 -12.11 -8.79
C LEU A 278 12.80 -12.13 -9.02
N SER A 279 13.25 -12.50 -10.22
CA SER A 279 14.69 -12.60 -10.48
C SER A 279 15.34 -11.21 -10.49
N GLU A 280 16.64 -11.10 -10.18
CA GLU A 280 17.36 -9.81 -10.09
C GLU A 280 17.33 -8.98 -11.39
N ASN A 281 16.96 -9.60 -12.53
CA ASN A 281 16.79 -8.92 -13.82
C ASN A 281 15.32 -8.53 -14.12
N ASP A 282 14.38 -8.85 -13.24
CA ASP A 282 12.94 -8.62 -13.40
C ASP A 282 12.37 -7.52 -12.49
N VAL A 283 13.17 -6.98 -11.57
CA VAL A 283 12.79 -5.90 -10.66
C VAL A 283 13.83 -4.78 -10.71
N MET A 284 13.38 -3.60 -11.12
CA MET A 284 14.27 -2.45 -11.33
C MET A 284 14.66 -1.75 -10.02
N PHE A 285 13.82 -1.83 -8.99
CA PHE A 285 13.99 -1.11 -7.74
C PHE A 285 13.59 -1.97 -6.53
N HIS A 286 14.31 -1.85 -5.42
CA HIS A 286 14.00 -2.58 -4.20
C HIS A 286 12.91 -1.87 -3.36
N SER A 287 12.50 -0.67 -3.76
CA SER A 287 11.45 0.11 -3.11
C SER A 287 10.84 1.17 -4.05
N PRO A 288 9.59 1.61 -3.81
CA PRO A 288 9.04 2.79 -4.47
C PRO A 288 9.82 4.09 -4.25
N GLU A 289 10.64 4.19 -3.19
CA GLU A 289 11.52 5.34 -2.95
C GLU A 289 12.69 5.34 -3.94
N GLU A 290 13.36 4.20 -4.08
CA GLU A 290 14.43 4.02 -5.06
C GLU A 290 13.91 4.30 -6.47
N LEU A 291 12.72 3.80 -6.81
CA LEU A 291 12.02 4.13 -8.05
C LEU A 291 11.87 5.65 -8.25
N ARG A 292 11.44 6.42 -7.24
CA ARG A 292 11.26 7.88 -7.35
C ARG A 292 12.56 8.67 -7.39
N LYS A 293 13.59 8.16 -6.70
CA LYS A 293 14.91 8.77 -6.70
C LYS A 293 15.58 8.61 -8.06
N GLU A 294 15.44 7.43 -8.67
CA GLU A 294 16.03 7.11 -9.97
C GLU A 294 15.14 7.58 -11.14
N ASN A 295 13.82 7.69 -10.93
CA ASN A 295 12.86 8.24 -11.89
C ASN A 295 12.02 9.36 -11.26
N ALA A 296 12.37 10.61 -11.60
CA ALA A 296 11.72 11.82 -11.09
C ALA A 296 10.21 11.90 -11.44
N ALA A 297 9.75 11.24 -12.52
CA ALA A 297 8.34 11.23 -12.92
C ALA A 297 7.52 10.10 -12.29
N ALA A 298 8.15 9.17 -11.56
CA ALA A 298 7.44 8.03 -10.97
C ALA A 298 6.33 8.47 -9.98
N GLY A 299 6.51 9.58 -9.27
CA GLY A 299 5.47 10.15 -8.39
C GLY A 299 4.19 10.50 -9.17
N SER A 300 4.35 11.17 -10.32
CA SER A 300 3.26 11.54 -11.21
C SER A 300 2.57 10.31 -11.81
N HIS A 301 3.33 9.31 -12.27
CA HIS A 301 2.75 8.06 -12.77
C HIS A 301 1.93 7.31 -11.71
N LEU A 302 2.41 7.29 -10.46
CA LEU A 302 1.67 6.68 -9.34
C LEU A 302 0.40 7.45 -9.00
N ASN A 303 0.45 8.79 -9.01
CA ASN A 303 -0.75 9.62 -8.81
C ASN A 303 -1.78 9.38 -9.92
N LEU A 304 -1.34 9.39 -11.18
CA LEU A 304 -2.22 9.10 -12.31
C LEU A 304 -2.86 7.72 -12.19
N MET A 305 -2.12 6.69 -11.78
CA MET A 305 -2.70 5.37 -11.50
C MET A 305 -3.86 5.45 -10.49
N VAL A 306 -3.71 6.20 -9.40
CA VAL A 306 -4.79 6.40 -8.41
C VAL A 306 -6.02 7.07 -9.03
N GLU A 307 -5.81 8.11 -9.81
CA GLU A 307 -6.89 8.88 -10.45
C GLU A 307 -7.61 8.06 -11.54
N ARG A 308 -6.87 7.24 -12.30
CA ARG A 308 -7.43 6.31 -13.29
C ARG A 308 -8.39 5.29 -12.65
N ILE A 309 -8.08 4.81 -11.44
CA ILE A 309 -8.93 3.84 -10.72
C ILE A 309 -10.29 4.44 -10.32
N LYS A 310 -10.36 5.75 -10.07
CA LYS A 310 -11.64 6.43 -9.79
C LYS A 310 -12.58 6.41 -11.00
N LYS A 311 -12.08 6.13 -12.21
CA LYS A 311 -12.83 6.06 -13.47
C LYS A 311 -13.70 7.29 -13.74
N GLU A 312 -13.20 8.45 -13.33
CA GLU A 312 -13.86 9.72 -13.63
C GLU A 312 -13.84 9.98 -15.14
N ARG A 313 -14.92 10.57 -15.65
CA ARG A 313 -15.03 11.02 -17.03
C ARG A 313 -15.01 12.54 -17.05
N PHE A 314 -14.17 13.09 -17.92
CA PHE A 314 -14.00 14.52 -18.17
C PHE A 314 -14.43 14.79 -19.61
N ASN A 315 -15.55 15.49 -19.80
CA ASN A 315 -16.12 15.75 -21.12
C ASN A 315 -16.20 14.48 -22.00
N GLN A 316 -16.72 13.39 -21.44
CA GLN A 316 -16.84 12.02 -22.02
C GLN A 316 -15.56 11.18 -22.10
N HIS A 317 -14.38 11.77 -21.90
CA HIS A 317 -13.11 11.06 -21.93
C HIS A 317 -12.67 10.57 -20.56
N THR A 318 -12.04 9.41 -20.52
CA THR A 318 -11.32 8.90 -19.35
C THR A 318 -9.89 9.45 -19.32
N LEU A 319 -9.27 9.44 -18.15
CA LEU A 319 -7.86 9.83 -18.01
C LEU A 319 -6.92 8.96 -18.88
N ASP A 320 -7.26 7.68 -19.07
CA ASP A 320 -6.53 6.78 -19.98
C ASP A 320 -6.58 7.27 -21.43
N GLU A 321 -7.76 7.66 -21.92
CA GLU A 321 -7.94 8.17 -23.28
C GLU A 321 -7.19 9.50 -23.48
N ILE A 322 -7.25 10.39 -22.49
CA ILE A 322 -6.51 11.66 -22.50
C ILE A 322 -5.00 11.40 -22.55
N LYS A 323 -4.49 10.50 -21.70
CA LYS A 323 -3.07 10.16 -21.66
C LYS A 323 -2.59 9.50 -22.96
N ILE A 324 -3.37 8.56 -23.51
CA ILE A 324 -3.09 7.92 -24.81
C ILE A 324 -3.04 8.97 -25.91
N PHE A 325 -3.99 9.91 -25.92
CA PHE A 325 -3.99 10.96 -26.92
C PHE A 325 -2.72 11.80 -26.85
N ILE A 326 -2.40 12.31 -25.65
CA ILE A 326 -1.23 13.16 -25.42
C ILE A 326 0.07 12.45 -25.82
N ASP A 327 0.33 11.25 -25.30
CA ASP A 327 1.60 10.56 -25.52
C ASP A 327 1.86 10.22 -27.00
N ASN A 328 0.80 10.03 -27.79
CA ASN A 328 0.92 9.66 -29.20
C ASN A 328 0.88 10.84 -30.19
N HIS A 329 0.28 11.97 -29.82
CA HIS A 329 -0.02 13.06 -30.76
C HIS A 329 0.63 14.39 -30.39
N MET A 330 1.30 14.48 -29.24
CA MET A 330 1.88 15.73 -28.75
C MET A 330 3.36 15.57 -28.47
N ASP A 331 4.11 16.62 -28.76
CA ASP A 331 5.48 16.77 -28.28
C ASP A 331 5.55 17.67 -27.02
N ILE A 332 6.77 17.90 -26.53
CA ILE A 332 7.00 18.72 -25.33
C ILE A 332 6.54 20.17 -25.53
N ASP A 333 6.65 20.73 -26.73
CA ASP A 333 6.28 22.12 -26.99
C ASP A 333 4.76 22.27 -27.14
N ASP A 334 4.07 21.26 -27.68
CA ASP A 334 2.61 21.16 -27.63
C ASP A 334 2.09 21.09 -26.19
N LEU A 335 2.74 20.30 -25.33
CA LEU A 335 2.41 20.21 -23.90
C LEU A 335 2.56 21.55 -23.18
N LYS A 336 3.65 22.28 -23.45
CA LYS A 336 3.86 23.64 -22.90
C LYS A 336 2.78 24.60 -23.37
N THR A 337 2.44 24.56 -24.65
CA THR A 337 1.37 25.39 -25.21
C THR A 337 0.03 25.10 -24.55
N CYS A 338 -0.31 23.82 -24.35
CA CYS A 338 -1.53 23.43 -23.63
C CYS A 338 -1.50 23.89 -22.17
N SER A 339 -0.36 23.78 -21.49
CA SER A 339 -0.15 24.27 -20.13
C SER A 339 -0.42 25.78 -20.01
N ASP A 340 0.07 26.56 -20.97
CA ASP A 340 -0.16 28.01 -21.01
C ASP A 340 -1.64 28.34 -21.30
N ASP A 341 -2.26 27.64 -22.26
CA ASP A 341 -3.68 27.80 -22.62
C ASP A 341 -4.62 27.57 -21.41
N ILE A 342 -4.28 26.62 -20.53
CA ILE A 342 -5.03 26.35 -19.30
C ILE A 342 -4.45 27.06 -18.08
N LEU A 343 -3.53 28.02 -18.23
CA LEU A 343 -2.95 28.81 -17.15
C LEU A 343 -2.30 27.96 -16.03
N ILE A 344 -1.47 26.99 -16.42
CA ILE A 344 -0.57 26.23 -15.55
C ILE A 344 0.87 26.63 -15.91
N ASN A 345 1.66 26.99 -14.89
CA ASN A 345 3.06 27.38 -15.10
C ASN A 345 3.88 26.15 -15.55
N VAL A 346 4.47 26.21 -16.74
CA VAL A 346 5.34 25.15 -17.30
C VAL A 346 6.44 24.71 -16.32
N ASN A 347 7.06 25.65 -15.60
CA ASN A 347 8.14 25.35 -14.66
C ASN A 347 7.67 24.57 -13.42
N SER A 348 6.35 24.37 -13.24
CA SER A 348 5.82 23.58 -12.12
C SER A 348 5.77 22.08 -12.38
N TRP A 349 5.93 21.66 -13.63
CA TRP A 349 5.90 20.23 -14.01
C TRP A 349 7.05 19.81 -14.92
N TYR A 350 7.59 20.72 -15.75
CA TYR A 350 8.59 20.35 -16.75
C TYR A 350 9.95 20.00 -16.12
N GLY A 351 10.42 18.78 -16.37
CA GLY A 351 11.67 18.24 -15.82
C GLY A 351 12.82 18.07 -16.82
N GLY A 352 12.56 18.18 -18.12
CA GLY A 352 13.54 17.93 -19.19
C GLY A 352 13.73 16.45 -19.56
N GLY A 353 12.78 15.59 -19.21
CA GLY A 353 12.74 14.16 -19.48
C GLY A 353 12.09 13.79 -20.82
N ARG A 354 11.66 12.54 -20.91
CA ARG A 354 11.00 11.97 -22.10
C ARG A 354 9.53 12.40 -22.15
N VAL A 355 8.93 12.42 -23.34
CA VAL A 355 7.55 12.91 -23.56
C VAL A 355 6.54 12.26 -22.61
N TYR A 356 6.60 10.94 -22.41
CA TYR A 356 5.67 10.21 -21.54
C TYR A 356 5.84 10.50 -20.03
N ASP A 357 7.02 10.94 -19.61
CA ASP A 357 7.30 11.37 -18.22
C ASP A 357 6.81 12.80 -18.02
N GLU A 358 7.07 13.65 -19.01
CA GLU A 358 6.62 15.04 -19.03
C GLU A 358 5.10 15.15 -19.14
N SER A 359 4.46 14.28 -19.92
CA SER A 359 3.00 14.19 -19.99
C SER A 359 2.41 13.74 -18.66
N ALA A 360 3.07 12.83 -17.95
CA ALA A 360 2.63 12.39 -16.63
C ALA A 360 2.72 13.51 -15.61
N ASN A 361 3.85 14.22 -15.56
CA ASN A 361 4.05 15.39 -14.70
C ASN A 361 3.03 16.49 -15.00
N PHE A 362 2.77 16.76 -16.28
CA PHE A 362 1.78 17.75 -16.69
C PHE A 362 0.37 17.36 -16.24
N LEU A 363 -0.07 16.13 -16.55
CA LEU A 363 -1.40 15.65 -16.16
C LEU A 363 -1.60 15.62 -14.64
N ASP A 364 -0.58 15.25 -13.87
CA ASP A 364 -0.63 15.31 -12.40
C ASP A 364 -0.91 16.73 -11.90
N ARG A 365 -0.23 17.75 -12.47
CA ARG A 365 -0.53 19.16 -12.16
C ARG A 365 -1.90 19.62 -12.61
N VAL A 366 -2.37 19.14 -13.76
CA VAL A 366 -3.71 19.44 -14.26
C VAL A 366 -4.76 18.94 -13.27
N ILE A 367 -4.60 17.73 -12.76
CA ILE A 367 -5.51 17.14 -11.77
C ILE A 367 -5.42 17.89 -10.44
N GLU A 368 -4.20 18.17 -9.94
CA GLU A 368 -3.99 18.94 -8.70
C GLU A 368 -4.70 20.30 -8.74
N ARG A 369 -4.69 20.94 -9.92
CA ARG A 369 -5.33 22.25 -10.16
C ARG A 369 -6.79 22.15 -10.57
N LYS A 370 -7.35 20.95 -10.69
CA LYS A 370 -8.73 20.67 -11.15
C LYS A 370 -9.03 21.26 -12.53
N LYS A 371 -8.08 21.12 -13.47
CA LYS A 371 -8.15 21.71 -14.82
C LYS A 371 -8.33 20.70 -15.96
N VAL A 372 -8.79 19.49 -15.65
CA VAL A 372 -8.85 18.39 -16.62
C VAL A 372 -9.88 18.69 -17.72
N GLU A 373 -11.02 19.32 -17.39
CA GLU A 373 -12.03 19.69 -18.39
C GLU A 373 -11.52 20.78 -19.35
N GLU A 374 -10.84 21.82 -18.82
CA GLU A 374 -10.21 22.84 -19.67
C GLU A 374 -9.11 22.24 -20.56
N LEU A 375 -8.35 21.27 -20.04
CA LEU A 375 -7.37 20.55 -20.86
C LEU A 375 -8.07 19.79 -22.00
N VAL A 376 -9.15 19.06 -21.72
CA VAL A 376 -9.90 18.34 -22.76
C VAL A 376 -10.38 19.30 -23.85
N ASP A 377 -10.92 20.46 -23.48
CA ASP A 377 -11.35 21.49 -24.44
C ASP A 377 -10.20 21.97 -25.32
N VAL A 378 -9.00 22.15 -24.76
CA VAL A 378 -7.80 22.49 -25.53
C VAL A 378 -7.40 21.33 -26.46
N LEU A 379 -7.40 20.09 -25.97
CA LEU A 379 -7.03 18.91 -26.76
C LEU A 379 -7.98 18.65 -27.94
N THR A 380 -9.25 19.08 -27.87
CA THR A 380 -10.15 19.02 -29.04
C THR A 380 -9.62 19.81 -30.23
N LYS A 381 -8.88 20.91 -30.00
CA LYS A 381 -8.21 21.69 -31.06
C LYS A 381 -7.10 20.89 -31.74
N TYR A 382 -6.50 19.94 -31.02
CA TYR A 382 -5.45 19.04 -31.50
C TYR A 382 -6.00 17.74 -32.12
N GLY A 383 -7.32 17.56 -32.11
CA GLY A 383 -7.97 16.41 -32.74
C GLY A 383 -8.43 15.32 -31.77
N LEU A 384 -8.48 15.58 -30.46
CA LEU A 384 -9.18 14.70 -29.52
C LEU A 384 -10.69 14.74 -29.86
N THR A 385 -11.19 13.66 -30.44
CA THR A 385 -12.59 13.58 -30.90
C THR A 385 -13.51 13.21 -29.74
N THR A 386 -14.56 14.01 -29.51
CA THR A 386 -15.65 13.79 -28.54
C THR A 386 -16.43 12.51 -28.73
#